data_AF-A0A2N5FAP1-F1
#
_entry.id   AF-A0A2N5FAP1-F1
#
_cell.length_a   1.000
_cell.length_b   1.000
_cell.length_c   1.000
_cell.angle_alpha   90.00
_cell.angle_beta   90.00
_cell.angle_gamma   90.00
#
_symmetry.space_group_name_H-M   'P 1'
#
loop_
_entity.id
_entity.type
_entity.pdbx_description
1 polymer ?
#
loop_
_entity_poly.entity_id
_entity_poly.type
_entity_poly.pdbx_seq_one_letter_code
_entity_poly.pdbx_strand_id
1 'polypeptide(L)'
;MVHSTGHKNRLARSGVTTQDVAFGDEIYSKEELVAEMGAAMLCGVAGIDNNTISNSASYIHSWLRSLKEDSRLVVQAAAQAQKAADYILGEEETEGE
;
A
#
# COMPACT_ATOMS: atom_id res chain seq x y z
N MET A 1 1.94 10.52 2.54
CA MET A 1 3.36 10.21 2.20
C MET A 1 3.44 9.12 1.14
N VAL A 2 2.86 7.94 1.36
CA VAL A 2 2.96 6.78 0.44
C VAL A 2 2.41 7.05 -0.96
N HIS A 3 1.25 7.72 -1.12
CA HIS A 3 0.75 8.10 -2.45
C HIS A 3 1.74 8.89 -3.30
N SER A 4 2.56 9.74 -2.67
CA SER A 4 3.53 10.55 -3.41
C SER A 4 4.54 9.69 -4.17
N THR A 5 4.84 8.48 -3.67
CA THR A 5 5.73 7.51 -4.33
C THR A 5 5.13 6.91 -5.60
N GLY A 6 3.81 6.95 -5.78
CA GLY A 6 3.13 6.44 -6.98
C GLY A 6 3.23 7.37 -8.19
N HIS A 7 3.75 8.59 -8.01
CA HIS A 7 3.93 9.55 -9.10
C HIS A 7 4.77 8.95 -10.26
N LYS A 8 4.49 9.38 -11.49
CA LYS A 8 5.10 8.87 -12.74
C LYS A 8 6.63 8.84 -12.77
N ASN A 9 7.29 9.75 -12.06
CA ASN A 9 8.77 9.83 -11.99
C ASN A 9 9.34 9.07 -10.78
N ARG A 10 8.55 8.21 -10.14
CA ARG A 10 8.92 7.41 -8.97
C ARG A 10 8.54 5.96 -9.25
N LEU A 11 7.57 5.38 -8.52
CA LEU A 11 7.12 4.01 -8.72
C LEU A 11 6.04 3.86 -9.80
N ALA A 12 5.55 4.97 -10.36
CA ALA A 12 4.62 5.00 -11.50
C ALA A 12 3.44 4.02 -11.36
N ARG A 13 2.77 4.02 -10.21
CA ARG A 13 1.66 3.11 -9.92
C ARG A 13 0.40 3.53 -10.67
N SER A 14 -0.28 2.56 -11.29
CA SER A 14 -1.45 2.80 -12.14
C SER A 14 -2.59 3.50 -11.41
N GLY A 15 -2.79 3.28 -10.11
CA GLY A 15 -3.80 4.00 -9.34
C GLY A 15 -3.48 5.47 -9.05
N VAL A 16 -2.27 5.93 -9.37
CA VAL A 16 -1.86 7.34 -9.30
C VAL A 16 -1.69 7.95 -10.70
N THR A 17 -1.22 7.17 -11.67
CA THR A 17 -0.90 7.68 -13.01
C THR A 17 -2.06 7.63 -14.00
N THR A 18 -3.07 6.78 -13.76
CA THR A 18 -4.25 6.70 -14.63
C THR A 18 -5.08 7.98 -14.47
N GLN A 19 -5.47 8.59 -15.59
CA GLN A 19 -6.37 9.73 -15.60
C GLN A 19 -7.82 9.27 -15.44
N ASP A 20 -8.68 10.14 -14.90
CA ASP A 20 -10.12 9.90 -14.74
C ASP A 20 -10.52 8.71 -13.85
N VAL A 21 -9.65 8.31 -12.91
CA VAL A 21 -10.02 7.32 -11.88
C VAL A 21 -10.85 8.02 -10.80
N ALA A 22 -12.06 7.53 -10.56
CA ALA A 22 -12.97 8.06 -9.56
C ALA A 22 -12.84 7.32 -8.21
N PHE A 23 -13.25 8.00 -7.13
CA PHE A 23 -13.40 7.36 -5.83
C PHE A 23 -14.38 6.19 -5.92
N GLY A 24 -13.93 5.01 -5.52
CA GLY A 24 -14.72 3.77 -5.61
C GLY A 24 -14.41 2.89 -6.83
N ASP A 25 -13.61 3.36 -7.78
CA ASP A 25 -13.09 2.49 -8.83
C ASP A 25 -12.15 1.42 -8.25
N GLU A 26 -12.08 0.27 -8.90
CA GLU A 26 -11.21 -0.83 -8.46
C GLU A 26 -9.74 -0.42 -8.45
N ILE A 27 -9.31 0.34 -9.47
CA ILE A 27 -7.93 0.85 -9.60
C ILE A 27 -7.60 1.82 -8.44
N TYR A 28 -8.53 2.71 -8.10
CA TYR A 28 -8.41 3.62 -6.97
C TYR A 28 -8.33 2.85 -5.64
N SER A 29 -9.24 1.90 -5.45
CA SER A 29 -9.33 1.08 -4.23
C SER A 29 -8.05 0.27 -3.98
N LYS A 30 -7.39 -0.21 -5.05
CA LYS A 30 -6.08 -0.88 -4.95
C LYS A 30 -4.97 0.08 -4.51
N GLU A 31 -4.96 1.33 -4.96
CA GLU A 31 -3.97 2.31 -4.55
C GLU A 31 -4.14 2.75 -3.09
N GLU A 32 -5.38 2.92 -2.63
CA GLU A 32 -5.66 3.19 -1.22
C GLU A 32 -5.16 2.05 -0.31
N LEU A 33 -5.37 0.80 -0.73
CA LEU A 33 -4.83 -0.38 -0.03
C LEU A 33 -3.29 -0.34 0.05
N VAL A 34 -2.60 -0.03 -1.05
CA VAL A 34 -1.14 0.14 -1.06
C VAL A 34 -0.69 1.26 -0.12
N ALA A 35 -1.41 2.38 -0.12
CA ALA A 35 -1.09 3.54 0.70
C ALA A 35 -1.22 3.26 2.20
N GLU A 36 -2.32 2.61 2.61
CA GLU A 36 -2.58 2.23 4.00
C GLU A 36 -1.56 1.21 4.51
N MET A 37 -1.27 0.16 3.73
CA MET A 37 -0.27 -0.85 4.09
C MET A 37 1.13 -0.25 4.23
N GLY A 38 1.53 0.61 3.28
CA GLY A 38 2.83 1.28 3.34
C GLY A 38 2.93 2.25 4.51
N ALA A 39 1.85 2.95 4.86
CA ALA A 39 1.81 3.84 6.00
C ALA A 39 1.98 3.05 7.31
N ALA A 40 1.30 1.91 7.44
CA ALA A 40 1.44 1.02 8.58
C ALA A 40 2.88 0.47 8.72
N MET A 41 3.51 0.05 7.61
CA MET A 41 4.91 -0.38 7.60
C MET A 41 5.86 0.72 8.10
N LEU A 42 5.71 1.94 7.58
CA LEU A 42 6.55 3.08 7.94
C LEU A 42 6.33 3.54 9.40
N CYS A 43 5.09 3.48 9.91
CA CYS A 43 4.83 3.69 11.33
C CYS A 43 5.57 2.66 12.20
N GLY A 44 5.55 1.38 11.79
CA GLY A 44 6.30 0.32 12.46
C GLY A 44 7.81 0.58 12.48
N VAL A 45 8.39 0.98 11.34
CA VAL A 45 9.81 1.35 11.24
C VAL A 45 10.15 2.57 12.10
N ALA A 46 9.30 3.59 12.10
CA ALA A 46 9.51 4.82 12.87
C ALA A 46 9.26 4.65 14.38
N GLY A 47 8.80 3.48 14.84
CA GLY A 47 8.40 3.26 16.22
C GLY A 47 7.17 4.08 16.63
N ILE A 48 6.37 4.54 15.66
CA ILE A 48 5.12 5.25 15.91
C ILE A 48 4.07 4.20 16.25
N ASP A 49 3.72 4.16 17.53
CA ASP A 49 2.68 3.26 18.04
C ASP A 49 1.34 3.57 17.37
N ASN A 50 0.93 2.74 16.42
CA ASN A 50 -0.40 2.79 15.82
C ASN A 50 -1.40 2.26 16.86
N ASN A 51 -1.76 3.10 17.83
CA ASN A 51 -2.93 2.88 18.69
C ASN A 51 -4.25 2.72 17.87
N THR A 52 -4.18 2.95 16.56
CA THR A 52 -5.18 2.70 15.54
C THR A 52 -5.22 1.26 15.00
N ILE A 53 -4.29 0.35 15.35
CA ILE A 53 -4.37 -1.08 14.91
C ILE A 53 -5.72 -1.70 15.29
N SER A 54 -6.30 -1.29 16.43
CA SER A 54 -7.65 -1.71 16.81
C SER A 54 -8.76 -1.15 15.90
N ASN A 55 -8.58 0.03 15.29
CA ASN A 55 -9.49 0.57 14.28
C ASN A 55 -9.24 -0.07 12.90
N SER A 56 -7.99 -0.43 12.58
CA SER A 56 -7.62 -1.16 11.38
C SER A 56 -8.11 -2.61 11.40
N ALA A 57 -8.34 -3.21 12.57
CA ALA A 57 -8.87 -4.58 12.69
C ALA A 57 -10.23 -4.77 11.99
N SER A 58 -11.10 -3.75 11.99
CA SER A 58 -12.37 -3.76 11.26
C SER A 58 -12.17 -3.77 9.74
N TYR A 59 -11.16 -3.04 9.25
CA TYR A 59 -10.76 -3.04 7.84
C TYR A 59 -10.07 -4.36 7.45
N ILE A 60 -9.21 -4.91 8.32
CA ILE A 60 -8.60 -6.23 8.13
C ILE A 60 -9.68 -7.31 8.11
N HIS A 61 -10.75 -7.18 8.90
CA HIS A 61 -11.86 -8.13 8.89
C HIS A 61 -12.70 -8.06 7.60
N SER A 62 -12.97 -6.85 7.07
CA SER A 62 -13.61 -6.72 5.75
C SER A 62 -12.71 -7.24 4.64
N TRP A 63 -11.39 -7.00 4.74
CA TRP A 63 -10.38 -7.50 3.81
C TRP A 63 -10.19 -9.00 3.94
N LEU A 64 -10.35 -9.61 5.11
CA LEU A 64 -10.26 -11.07 5.33
C LEU A 64 -11.28 -11.84 4.48
N ARG A 65 -12.44 -11.25 4.21
CA ARG A 65 -13.42 -11.83 3.29
C ARG A 65 -12.94 -11.75 1.84
N SER A 66 -12.51 -10.56 1.39
CA SER A 66 -11.94 -10.38 0.04
C SER A 66 -10.65 -11.17 -0.17
N LEU A 67 -9.84 -11.35 0.87
CA LEU A 67 -8.61 -12.16 0.93
C LEU A 67 -8.89 -13.66 0.77
N LYS A 68 -10.04 -14.14 1.25
CA LYS A 68 -10.48 -15.51 1.04
C LYS A 68 -10.95 -15.75 -0.40
N GLU A 69 -11.48 -14.72 -1.06
CA GLU A 69 -11.95 -14.78 -2.45
C GLU A 69 -10.80 -14.58 -3.45
N ASP A 70 -9.87 -13.66 -3.18
CA ASP A 70 -8.66 -13.45 -3.99
C ASP A 70 -7.50 -12.91 -3.14
N SER A 71 -6.66 -13.82 -2.64
CA SER A 71 -5.48 -13.49 -1.85
C SER A 71 -4.37 -12.81 -2.66
N ARG A 72 -4.39 -12.89 -3.99
CA ARG A 72 -3.34 -12.31 -4.84
C ARG A 72 -3.33 -10.79 -4.76
N LEU A 73 -4.51 -10.19 -4.64
CA LEU A 73 -4.66 -8.74 -4.59
C LEU A 73 -3.91 -8.15 -3.39
N VAL A 74 -3.99 -8.77 -2.21
CA VAL A 74 -3.27 -8.29 -1.02
C VAL A 74 -1.78 -8.56 -1.10
N VAL A 75 -1.35 -9.68 -1.68
CA VAL A 75 0.09 -9.92 -1.90
C VAL A 75 0.68 -8.89 -2.85
N GLN A 76 -0.04 -8.56 -3.93
CA GLN A 76 0.37 -7.52 -4.88
C GLN A 76 0.41 -6.15 -4.21
N ALA A 77 -0.61 -5.81 -3.42
CA ALA A 77 -0.63 -4.54 -2.71
C ALA A 77 0.48 -4.44 -1.66
N ALA A 78 0.75 -5.53 -0.91
CA ALA A 78 1.85 -5.62 0.04
C ALA A 78 3.20 -5.41 -0.64
N ALA A 79 3.42 -6.04 -1.80
CA ALA A 79 4.66 -5.87 -2.56
C ALA A 79 4.87 -4.42 -3.03
N GLN A 80 3.80 -3.76 -3.50
CA GLN A 80 3.85 -2.35 -3.90
C GLN A 80 4.02 -1.41 -2.69
N ALA A 81 3.41 -1.74 -1.55
CA ALA A 81 3.56 -1.02 -0.30
C ALA A 81 4.99 -1.09 0.23
N GLN A 82 5.62 -2.28 0.16
CA GLN A 82 7.02 -2.46 0.51
C GLN A 82 7.94 -1.61 -0.37
N LYS A 83 7.81 -1.69 -1.70
CA LYS A 83 8.56 -0.83 -2.63
C LYS A 83 8.39 0.66 -2.31
N ALA A 84 7.19 1.08 -1.92
CA ALA A 84 6.92 2.46 -1.53
C ALA A 84 7.59 2.86 -0.20
N ALA A 85 7.58 1.95 0.79
CA ALA A 85 8.28 2.14 2.04
C ALA A 85 9.80 2.21 1.84
N ASP A 86 10.36 1.27 1.07
CA ASP A 86 11.78 1.22 0.72
C ASP A 86 12.21 2.51 0.00
N TYR A 87 11.41 2.97 -0.98
CA TYR A 87 11.64 4.25 -1.66
C TYR A 87 11.70 5.43 -0.69
N ILE A 88 10.84 5.45 0.34
CA ILE A 88 10.80 6.52 1.34
C ILE A 88 12.00 6.44 2.29
N LEU A 89 12.40 5.22 2.67
CA LEU A 89 13.53 4.98 3.56
C LEU A 89 14.88 5.14 2.85
N GLY A 90 14.89 5.13 1.51
CA GLY A 90 16.12 5.16 0.71
C GLY A 90 16.84 3.81 0.69
N GLU A 91 16.12 2.72 0.95
CA GLU A 91 16.64 1.36 0.83
C GLU A 91 16.66 0.98 -0.66
N GLU A 92 17.82 0.57 -1.18
CA GLU A 92 17.92 0.05 -2.54
C GLU A 92 17.35 -1.37 -2.60
N GLU A 93 16.63 -1.72 -3.67
CA GLU A 93 16.32 -3.12 -3.96
C GLU A 93 17.67 -3.85 -4.08
N THR A 94 18.04 -4.61 -3.05
CA THR A 94 19.08 -5.63 -3.22
C THR A 94 18.50 -6.64 -4.19
N GLU A 95 18.88 -6.55 -5.46
CA GLU A 95 18.68 -7.63 -6.41
C GLU A 95 19.28 -8.88 -5.76
N GLY A 96 18.42 -9.79 -5.30
CA GLY A 96 18.86 -11.02 -4.68
C GLY A 96 19.75 -11.78 -5.65
N GLU A 97 20.99 -12.04 -5.22
CA GLU A 97 21.94 -12.95 -5.88
C GLU A 97 21.38 -14.38 -5.95
#